data_AF-A0A3D0S0N4-F1
#
_entry.id   AF-A0A3D0S0N4-F1
#
_cell.length_a   1.000
_cell.length_b   1.000
_cell.length_c   1.000
_cell.angle_alpha   90.00
_cell.angle_beta   90.00
_cell.angle_gamma   90.00
#
_symmetry.space_group_name_H-M   'P 1'
#
loop_
_entity.id
_entity.type
_entity.pdbx_description
1 polymer ?
#
loop_
_entity_poly.entity_id
_entity_poly.type
_entity_poly.pdbx_seq_one_letter_code
_entity_poly.pdbx_strand_id
1 'polypeptide(L)'
;MAESRVDRLTRIRAWVDGSRGNRVMTNWVGGPEVYLYPEDVEWLLSQVDPDDSSRRKGTVTRWDVTSGFITADDGTSWFVSKNSTGGRGALPVGAVVSWVGRPVAKPGKKYPEAYDVRVEGDRG
;
A
#
# COMPACT_ATOMS: atom_id res chain seq x y z
N MET A 1 9.20 8.43 -35.09
CA MET A 1 8.50 7.15 -34.83
C MET A 1 7.97 7.23 -33.42
N ALA A 2 6.65 7.19 -33.23
CA ALA A 2 6.07 7.19 -31.90
C ALA A 2 6.22 5.78 -31.31
N GLU A 3 7.01 5.65 -30.25
CA GLU A 3 7.18 4.41 -29.50
C GLU A 3 5.81 4.01 -28.93
N SER A 4 5.36 2.79 -29.22
CA SER A 4 4.02 2.35 -28.83
C SER A 4 3.95 2.23 -27.31
N ARG A 5 2.80 2.59 -26.72
CA ARG A 5 2.60 2.59 -25.25
C ARG A 5 2.85 1.21 -24.59
N VAL A 6 2.87 0.14 -25.41
CA VAL A 6 3.16 -1.24 -25.02
C VAL A 6 4.67 -1.53 -24.97
N ASP A 7 5.48 -0.91 -25.83
CA ASP A 7 6.95 -1.09 -25.86
C ASP A 7 7.64 -0.53 -24.60
N ARG A 8 6.98 0.42 -23.91
CA ARG A 8 7.50 1.00 -22.67
C ARG A 8 7.18 0.17 -21.43
N LEU A 9 6.38 -0.89 -21.53
CA LEU A 9 6.02 -1.71 -20.37
C LEU A 9 7.16 -2.70 -20.06
N THR A 10 7.61 -2.70 -18.81
CA THR A 10 8.55 -3.70 -18.31
C THR A 10 7.77 -4.94 -17.91
N ARG A 11 8.19 -6.09 -18.45
CA ARG A 11 7.62 -7.40 -18.14
C ARG A 11 8.27 -7.94 -16.86
N ILE A 12 7.46 -8.22 -15.85
CA ILE A 12 7.94 -8.85 -14.61
C ILE A 12 7.09 -10.06 -14.23
N ARG A 13 7.71 -11.04 -13.57
CA ARG A 13 6.98 -12.09 -12.84
C ARG A 13 6.74 -11.62 -11.42
N ALA A 14 5.48 -11.39 -11.10
CA ALA A 14 5.06 -10.82 -9.84
C ALA A 14 3.77 -11.48 -9.36
N TRP A 15 3.69 -11.78 -8.07
CA TRP A 15 2.43 -12.13 -7.42
C TRP A 15 2.08 -11.08 -6.37
N VAL A 16 0.78 -10.76 -6.28
CA VAL A 16 0.24 -9.80 -5.32
C VAL A 16 -0.50 -10.59 -4.25
N ASP A 17 0.04 -10.62 -3.03
CA ASP A 17 -0.67 -11.25 -1.91
C ASP A 17 -1.83 -10.36 -1.45
N GLY A 18 -3.06 -10.74 -1.82
CA GLY A 18 -4.28 -10.07 -1.36
C GLY A 18 -4.54 -10.23 0.13
N SER A 19 -3.89 -11.21 0.77
CA SER A 19 -4.08 -11.58 2.18
C SER A 19 -3.38 -10.64 3.16
N ARG A 20 -2.26 -10.03 2.76
CA ARG A 20 -1.42 -9.15 3.59
C ARG A 20 -1.11 -7.84 2.89
N GLY A 21 -2.16 -7.23 2.34
CA GLY A 21 -2.11 -5.88 1.80
C GLY A 21 -1.06 -5.69 0.70
N ASN A 22 -1.19 -6.51 -0.34
CA ASN A 22 -0.70 -6.16 -1.66
C ASN A 22 0.85 -6.18 -1.75
N ARG A 23 1.55 -7.00 -0.96
CA ARG A 23 2.99 -7.17 -1.10
C ARG A 23 3.31 -7.79 -2.47
N VAL A 24 4.16 -7.13 -3.26
CA VAL A 24 4.59 -7.65 -4.57
C VAL A 24 5.84 -8.49 -4.37
N MET A 25 5.72 -9.80 -4.60
CA MET A 25 6.87 -10.70 -4.62
C MET A 25 7.38 -10.77 -6.05
N THR A 26 8.52 -10.12 -6.32
CA THR A 26 9.18 -10.18 -7.62
C THR A 26 10.02 -11.46 -7.73
N ASN A 27 10.14 -12.00 -8.95
CA ASN A 27 11.01 -13.14 -9.27
C ASN A 27 10.58 -14.51 -8.69
N TRP A 28 9.30 -14.67 -8.31
CA TRP A 28 8.77 -15.96 -7.87
C TRP A 28 8.54 -16.92 -9.05
N VAL A 29 9.05 -18.15 -8.94
CA VAL A 29 8.89 -19.20 -9.95
C VAL A 29 7.45 -19.72 -9.90
N GLY A 30 6.62 -19.31 -10.87
CA GLY A 30 5.23 -19.74 -11.01
C GLY A 30 4.17 -18.63 -10.93
N GLY A 31 4.56 -17.37 -10.74
CA GLY A 31 3.63 -16.24 -10.68
C GLY A 31 3.13 -15.79 -12.07
N PRO A 32 1.99 -15.07 -12.16
CA PRO A 32 1.51 -14.53 -13.42
C PRO A 32 2.51 -13.51 -13.99
N GLU A 33 2.57 -13.45 -15.32
CA GLU A 33 3.31 -12.41 -16.04
C GLU A 33 2.47 -11.12 -16.01
N VAL A 34 3.05 -10.03 -15.48
CA VAL A 34 2.37 -8.73 -15.37
C VAL A 34 3.19 -7.69 -16.13
N TYR A 35 2.51 -6.83 -16.88
CA TYR A 35 3.11 -5.70 -17.58
C TYR A 35 2.89 -4.43 -16.77
N LEU A 36 3.98 -3.78 -16.39
CA LEU A 36 3.96 -2.54 -15.61
C LEU A 36 4.78 -1.46 -16.29
N TYR A 37 4.49 -0.20 -16.02
CA TYR A 37 5.40 0.86 -16.46
C TYR A 37 6.74 0.76 -15.71
N PRO A 38 7.86 1.20 -16.29
CA PRO A 38 9.18 1.05 -15.68
C PRO A 38 9.23 1.77 -14.33
N GLU A 39 8.58 2.93 -14.23
CA GLU A 39 8.43 3.70 -12.99
C GLU A 39 7.69 2.94 -11.89
N ASP A 40 6.70 2.12 -12.24
CA ASP A 40 6.00 1.26 -11.30
C ASP A 40 6.88 0.10 -10.83
N VAL A 41 7.76 -0.43 -11.70
CA VAL A 41 8.71 -1.48 -11.33
C VAL A 41 9.75 -0.97 -10.35
N GLU A 42 10.36 0.19 -10.63
CA GLU A 42 11.32 0.81 -9.71
C GLU A 42 10.66 1.16 -8.37
N TRP A 43 9.44 1.70 -8.42
CA TRP A 43 8.64 1.97 -7.23
C TRP A 43 8.38 0.69 -6.40
N LEU A 44 8.03 -0.43 -7.06
CA LEU A 44 7.82 -1.71 -6.40
C LEU A 44 9.08 -2.25 -5.73
N LEU A 45 10.22 -2.16 -6.40
CA LEU A 45 11.50 -2.59 -5.84
C LEU A 45 11.93 -1.69 -4.66
N SER A 46 11.57 -0.41 -4.70
CA SER A 46 11.82 0.53 -3.62
C SER A 46 10.98 0.29 -2.36
N GLN A 47 9.96 -0.59 -2.42
CA GLN A 47 9.18 -0.98 -1.23
C GLN A 47 9.88 -2.03 -0.37
N VAL A 48 10.98 -2.62 -0.85
CA VAL A 48 11.70 -3.67 -0.12
C VAL A 48 12.59 -3.04 0.95
N ASP A 49 11.96 -2.50 1.98
CA ASP A 49 12.61 -2.26 3.26
C ASP A 49 12.65 -3.59 4.03
N PRO A 50 13.80 -4.09 4.50
CA PRO A 50 13.86 -5.32 5.28
C PRO A 50 13.10 -5.21 6.62
N ASP A 51 12.76 -4.00 7.06
CA ASP A 51 11.94 -3.71 8.24
C ASP A 51 10.43 -3.58 7.93
N ASP A 52 9.97 -3.79 6.69
CA ASP A 52 8.55 -3.63 6.24
C ASP A 52 7.55 -4.58 6.93
N SER A 53 8.01 -5.40 7.88
CA SER A 53 7.16 -6.25 8.72
C SER A 53 6.69 -5.54 10.00
N SER A 54 7.30 -4.42 10.37
CA SER A 54 6.97 -3.71 11.60
C SER A 54 5.69 -2.89 11.41
N ARG A 55 4.68 -3.18 12.23
CA ARG A 55 3.44 -2.42 12.24
C ARG A 55 3.70 -1.02 12.77
N ARG A 56 3.37 -0.02 11.96
CA ARG A 56 3.36 1.39 12.32
C ARG A 56 2.13 1.71 13.17
N LYS A 57 2.19 2.78 13.95
CA LYS A 57 1.08 3.28 14.78
C LYS A 57 0.82 4.76 14.51
N GLY A 58 -0.40 5.18 14.83
CA GLY A 58 -0.89 6.50 14.51
C GLY A 58 -2.40 6.61 14.68
N THR A 59 -2.95 7.72 14.22
CA THR A 59 -4.35 8.10 14.43
C THR A 59 -5.05 8.39 13.11
N VAL A 60 -6.28 7.91 12.94
CA VAL A 60 -7.12 8.28 11.79
C VAL A 60 -7.50 9.75 11.91
N THR A 61 -7.04 10.59 10.98
CA THR A 61 -7.30 12.04 11.01
C THR A 61 -8.45 12.45 10.11
N ARG A 62 -8.72 11.66 9.07
CA ARG A 62 -9.83 11.92 8.15
C ARG A 62 -10.36 10.62 7.59
N TRP A 63 -11.67 10.57 7.37
CA TRP A 63 -12.31 9.47 6.65
C TRP A 63 -13.42 9.99 5.74
N ASP A 64 -13.41 9.54 4.49
CA ASP A 64 -14.42 9.78 3.46
C ASP A 64 -15.09 8.42 3.09
N VAL A 65 -16.00 8.37 2.10
CA VAL A 65 -16.83 7.17 1.85
C VAL A 65 -16.03 5.88 1.59
N THR A 66 -14.91 5.98 0.88
CA THR A 66 -14.12 4.82 0.42
C THR A 66 -12.67 4.82 0.86
N SER A 67 -12.23 5.85 1.59
CA SER A 67 -10.83 6.05 1.94
C SER A 67 -10.69 7.05 3.07
N GLY A 68 -9.52 7.07 3.69
CA GLY A 68 -9.17 8.05 4.70
C GLY A 68 -7.68 8.34 4.75
N PHE A 69 -7.30 9.06 5.80
CA PHE A 69 -5.93 9.38 6.12
C PHE A 69 -5.61 9.02 7.57
N ILE A 70 -4.41 8.49 7.76
CA ILE A 70 -3.82 8.19 9.06
C ILE A 70 -2.60 9.08 9.21
N THR A 71 -2.45 9.73 10.37
CA THR A 71 -1.22 10.43 10.72
C THR A 71 -0.43 9.54 11.68
N ALA A 72 0.78 9.17 11.27
CA ALA A 72 1.71 8.42 12.09
C ALA A 72 2.29 9.27 13.21
N ASP A 73 2.87 8.61 14.22
CA ASP A 73 3.51 9.28 15.36
C ASP A 73 4.66 10.22 14.96
N ASP A 74 5.29 9.97 13.80
CA ASP A 74 6.32 10.84 13.20
C ASP A 74 5.75 12.04 12.43
N GLY A 75 4.42 12.19 12.38
CA GLY A 75 3.70 13.23 11.64
C GLY A 75 3.44 12.92 10.16
N THR A 76 3.94 11.80 9.64
CA THR A 76 3.73 11.41 8.24
C THR A 76 2.25 11.07 8.00
N SER A 77 1.68 11.60 6.92
CA SER A 77 0.29 11.31 6.51
C SER A 77 0.22 10.17 5.50
N TRP A 78 -0.62 9.18 5.79
CA TRP A 78 -0.78 7.95 5.03
C TRP A 78 -2.18 7.85 4.45
N PHE A 79 -2.27 7.53 3.16
CA PHE A 79 -3.54 7.22 2.52
C PHE A 79 -3.96 5.78 2.86
N VAL A 80 -5.23 5.59 3.22
CA VAL A 80 -5.81 4.27 3.47
C VAL A 80 -7.07 4.08 2.64
N SER A 81 -7.18 2.94 1.97
CA SER A 81 -8.40 2.53 1.28
C SER A 81 -9.32 1.76 2.24
N LYS A 82 -10.65 1.86 2.04
CA LYS A 82 -11.63 0.99 2.72
C LYS A 82 -11.26 -0.49 2.63
N ASN A 83 -10.72 -0.93 1.49
CA ASN A 83 -10.33 -2.33 1.27
C ASN A 83 -9.12 -2.77 2.12
N SER A 84 -8.33 -1.80 2.61
CA SER A 84 -7.18 -2.04 3.49
C SER A 84 -7.57 -2.25 4.96
N THR A 85 -8.84 -2.10 5.32
CA THR A 85 -9.35 -2.17 6.71
C THR A 85 -9.78 -3.58 7.13
N GLY A 86 -9.41 -4.61 6.36
CA GLY A 86 -9.82 -5.99 6.64
C GLY A 86 -11.33 -6.22 6.59
N GLY A 87 -12.05 -5.43 5.78
CA GLY A 87 -13.50 -5.54 5.61
C GLY A 87 -14.34 -4.75 6.61
N ARG A 88 -13.74 -4.09 7.62
CA ARG A 88 -14.47 -3.24 8.60
C ARG A 88 -15.14 -2.04 7.96
N GLY A 89 -14.65 -1.59 6.80
CA GLY A 89 -15.24 -0.50 6.08
C GLY A 89 -14.66 0.84 6.51
N ALA A 90 -15.50 1.73 7.04
CA ALA A 90 -15.05 3.06 7.46
C ALA A 90 -14.36 3.03 8.83
N LEU A 91 -13.19 3.64 8.96
CA LEU A 91 -12.54 3.79 10.26
C LEU A 91 -13.02 5.05 10.97
N PRO A 92 -13.21 5.03 12.31
CA PRO A 92 -13.59 6.22 13.06
C PRO A 92 -12.46 7.24 13.04
N VAL A 93 -12.78 8.52 12.80
CA VAL A 93 -11.82 9.62 13.00
C VAL A 93 -11.47 9.72 14.50
N GLY A 94 -10.18 9.86 14.80
CA GLY A 94 -9.64 9.81 16.16
C GLY A 94 -9.28 8.41 16.66
N ALA A 95 -9.57 7.35 15.90
CA ALA A 95 -9.19 5.99 16.28
C ALA A 95 -7.66 5.80 16.19
N VAL A 96 -7.09 5.19 17.23
CA VAL A 96 -5.70 4.71 17.20
C VAL A 96 -5.66 3.42 16.40
N VAL A 97 -4.75 3.35 15.44
CA VAL A 97 -4.64 2.22 14.50
C VAL A 97 -3.19 1.75 14.38
N SER A 98 -3.03 0.47 14.03
CA SER A 98 -1.77 -0.09 13.57
C SER A 98 -1.89 -0.63 12.15
N TRP A 99 -0.87 -0.40 11.31
CA TRP A 99 -0.87 -0.80 9.90
C TRP A 99 0.51 -1.22 9.41
N VAL A 100 0.53 -1.90 8.28
CA VAL A 100 1.74 -2.05 7.46
C VAL A 100 1.64 -1.06 6.30
N GLY A 101 2.75 -0.49 5.87
CA GLY A 101 2.73 0.66 4.95
C GLY A 101 3.71 0.50 3.80
N ARG A 102 3.33 1.00 2.63
CA ARG A 102 4.23 1.28 1.51
C ARG A 102 4.81 2.69 1.66
N PRO A 103 6.02 2.86 2.23
CA PRO A 103 6.57 4.18 2.57
C PRO A 103 6.82 5.07 1.36
N VAL A 104 7.03 4.48 0.18
CA VAL A 104 7.17 5.24 -1.06
C VAL A 104 5.80 5.42 -1.70
N ALA A 105 5.37 6.66 -1.91
CA ALA A 105 4.12 6.95 -2.62
C ALA A 105 4.19 6.46 -4.07
N LYS A 106 3.09 5.90 -4.58
CA LYS A 106 2.99 5.49 -6.00
C LYS A 106 3.27 6.67 -6.93
N PRO A 107 3.85 6.45 -8.12
CA PRO A 107 3.93 7.47 -9.15
C PRO A 107 2.57 8.17 -9.36
N GLY A 108 2.58 9.50 -9.36
CA GLY A 108 1.36 10.32 -9.46
C GLY A 108 0.48 10.37 -8.20
N LYS A 109 0.90 9.78 -7.07
CA LYS A 109 0.26 9.92 -5.77
C LYS A 109 1.12 10.72 -4.82
N LYS A 110 0.47 11.50 -3.96
CA LYS A 110 1.13 12.41 -3.01
C LYS A 110 1.50 11.74 -1.68
N TYR A 111 0.81 10.67 -1.31
CA TYR A 111 0.91 10.07 0.01
C TYR A 111 1.29 8.58 -0.07
N PRO A 112 2.08 8.09 0.90
CA PRO A 112 2.32 6.67 1.07
C PRO A 112 1.02 5.93 1.40
N GLU A 113 1.00 4.62 1.14
CA GLU A 113 -0.23 3.80 1.23
C GLU A 113 -0.18 2.88 2.45
N ALA A 114 -1.21 2.94 3.30
CA ALA A 114 -1.41 2.06 4.44
C ALA A 114 -2.28 0.85 4.08
N TYR A 115 -1.90 -0.32 4.58
CA TYR A 115 -2.56 -1.60 4.35
C TYR A 115 -2.57 -2.49 5.61
N ASP A 116 -3.45 -3.50 5.63
CA ASP A 116 -3.69 -4.37 6.81
C ASP A 116 -3.94 -3.55 8.09
N VAL A 117 -4.78 -2.50 7.98
CA VAL A 117 -5.06 -1.55 9.05
C VAL A 117 -5.95 -2.19 10.11
N ARG A 118 -5.54 -2.11 11.37
CA ARG A 118 -6.29 -2.61 12.54
C ARG A 118 -6.50 -1.48 13.54
N VAL A 119 -7.69 -1.43 14.13
CA VAL A 119 -7.99 -0.51 15.22
C VAL A 119 -7.40 -1.09 16.51
N GLU A 120 -6.58 -0.29 17.21
CA GLU A 120 -6.00 -0.69 18.49
C GLU A 120 -7.06 -0.55 19.60
N GLY A 121 -7.13 -1.53 20.50
CA GLY A 121 -8.06 -1.49 21.64
C GLY A 121 -9.50 -1.92 21.33
N ASP A 122 -9.82 -2.24 20.08
CA ASP A 122 -11.05 -2.94 19.71
C ASP A 122 -10.90 -4.41 20.16
N ARG A 123 -11.22 -4.69 21.43
CA ARG A 123 -11.45 -6.06 21.91
C ARG A 123 -12.73 -6.57 21.25
N GLY A 124 -12.60 -7.06 20.02
CA GLY A 124 -13.57 -7.99 19.43
C GLY A 124 -13.43 -9.36 20.10
#